data_AF-A0A855K907-F1
#
_entry.id   AF-A0A855K907-F1
#
_cell.length_a   1.000
_cell.length_b   1.000
_cell.length_c   1.000
_cell.angle_alpha   90.00
_cell.angle_beta   90.00
_cell.angle_gamma   90.00
#
_symmetry.space_group_name_H-M   'P 1'
#
loop_
_entity.id
_entity.type
_entity.pdbx_description
1 polymer ?
#
loop_
_entity_poly.entity_id
_entity_poly.type
_entity_poly.pdbx_seq_one_letter_code
_entity_poly.pdbx_strand_id
1 'polypeptide(L)' 'RYTECKLTPAAQLLLDGIDEDAVDFRATYDGEDQEPVVLPAAFPNLLANGASGIAVGMATSIPPHNAGELIDACLLLL' A
#
# COMPACT_ATOMS: atom_id res chain seq x y z
N ARG A 1 14.71 -11.55 -18.67
CA ARG A 1 15.31 -12.75 -18.04
C ARG A 1 16.64 -12.45 -17.31
N TYR A 2 17.03 -11.18 -17.10
CA TYR A 2 18.30 -10.80 -16.45
C TYR A 2 18.13 -10.01 -15.15
N THR A 3 16.90 -9.90 -14.64
CA THR A 3 16.59 -9.14 -13.42
C THR A 3 15.99 -10.10 -12.42
N GLU A 4 16.53 -10.09 -11.21
CA GLU A 4 15.98 -10.75 -10.04
C GLU A 4 15.32 -9.69 -9.15
N CYS A 5 14.17 -10.02 -8.57
CA CYS A 5 13.40 -9.10 -7.72
C CYS A 5 13.01 -9.82 -6.43
N LYS A 6 13.03 -9.10 -5.31
CA LYS A 6 12.52 -9.56 -4.02
C LYS A 6 11.80 -8.42 -3.32
N LEU A 7 10.79 -8.74 -2.51
CA LEU A 7 10.11 -7.78 -1.66
C LEU A 7 11.07 -7.18 -0.63
N THR A 8 10.89 -5.89 -0.38
CA THR A 8 11.58 -5.18 0.69
C THR A 8 10.88 -5.44 2.03
N PRO A 9 11.55 -5.20 3.17
CA PRO A 9 10.91 -5.31 4.48
C PRO A 9 9.67 -4.42 4.63
N ALA A 10 9.68 -3.21 4.04
CA ALA A 10 8.53 -2.32 4.05
C ALA A 10 7.34 -2.89 3.26
N ALA A 11 7.59 -3.57 2.13
CA ALA A 11 6.54 -4.22 1.36
C ALA A 11 5.92 -5.40 2.13
N GLN A 12 6.72 -6.12 2.93
CA GLN A 12 6.20 -7.19 3.79
C GLN A 12 5.18 -6.67 4.81
N LEU A 13 5.41 -5.48 5.39
CA LEU A 13 4.46 -4.84 6.32
C LEU A 13 3.13 -4.47 5.66
N LEU A 14 3.10 -4.26 4.34
CA LEU A 14 1.85 -3.98 3.64
C LEU A 14 0.97 -5.23 3.46
N LEU A 15 1.60 -6.41 3.45
CA LEU A 15 0.96 -7.71 3.29
C LEU A 15 0.71 -8.43 4.62
N ASP A 16 1.17 -7.86 5.73
CA ASP A 16 1.07 -8.49 7.03
C ASP A 16 -0.40 -8.67 7.42
N GLY A 17 -0.78 -9.89 7.82
CA GLY A 17 -2.16 -10.27 8.14
C GLY A 17 -3.10 -10.44 6.94
N ILE A 18 -2.62 -10.46 5.69
CA ILE A 18 -3.50 -10.57 4.51
C ILE A 18 -4.32 -11.88 4.48
N ASP A 19 -3.77 -12.96 5.03
CA ASP A 19 -4.42 -14.28 5.10
C ASP A 19 -5.34 -14.44 6.34
N GLU A 20 -5.48 -13.39 7.16
CA GLU A 20 -6.20 -13.40 8.44
C GLU A 20 -7.59 -12.74 8.34
N ASP A 21 -8.23 -12.81 7.17
CA ASP A 21 -9.54 -12.19 6.91
C ASP A 21 -9.57 -10.67 7.20
N ALA A 22 -8.42 -10.00 7.00
CA ALA A 22 -8.24 -8.59 7.35
C ALA A 22 -8.87 -7.61 6.34
N VAL A 23 -9.12 -8.06 5.10
CA VAL A 23 -9.61 -7.23 4.00
C VAL A 23 -10.55 -8.04 3.10
N ASP A 24 -11.47 -7.34 2.44
CA ASP A 24 -12.33 -7.95 1.43
C ASP A 24 -11.53 -8.35 0.19
N PHE A 25 -11.91 -9.47 -0.42
CA PHE A 25 -11.40 -9.95 -1.70
C PHE A 25 -12.47 -9.84 -2.77
N ARG A 26 -12.04 -9.64 -4.01
CA ARG A 26 -12.89 -9.64 -5.20
C ARG A 26 -12.33 -10.61 -6.25
N ALA A 27 -13.19 -11.09 -7.14
CA ALA A 27 -12.74 -11.88 -8.28
C ALA A 27 -11.81 -11.06 -9.20
N THR A 28 -10.81 -11.73 -9.79
CA THR A 28 -9.96 -11.17 -10.85
C THR A 28 -10.77 -10.87 -12.11
N TYR A 29 -10.18 -10.14 -13.06
CA TYR A 29 -10.85 -9.73 -14.31
C TYR A 29 -11.41 -10.90 -15.13
N ASP A 30 -10.72 -12.04 -15.15
CA ASP A 30 -11.13 -13.29 -15.80
C ASP A 30 -12.00 -14.19 -14.91
N GLY A 31 -12.11 -13.87 -13.62
CA GLY A 31 -12.91 -14.59 -12.63
C GLY A 31 -12.31 -15.91 -12.16
N GLU A 32 -11.05 -16.21 -12.49
CA GLU A 32 -10.40 -17.47 -12.11
C GLU A 32 -9.85 -17.44 -10.67
N ASP A 33 -9.38 -16.28 -10.22
CA ASP A 33 -8.76 -16.08 -8.92
C ASP A 33 -9.45 -14.95 -8.11
N GLN A 34 -8.97 -14.73 -6.89
CA GLN A 34 -9.37 -13.60 -6.05
C GLN A 34 -8.17 -12.70 -5.74
N GLU A 35 -8.41 -11.39 -5.73
CA GLU A 35 -7.45 -10.36 -5.36
C GLU A 35 -8.00 -9.49 -4.22
N PRO A 36 -7.14 -9.00 -3.30
CA PRO A 36 -7.56 -8.12 -2.23
C PRO A 36 -8.01 -6.76 -2.80
N VAL A 37 -9.11 -6.20 -2.28
CA VAL A 37 -9.60 -4.87 -2.71
C VAL A 37 -8.67 -3.76 -2.22
N VAL A 38 -8.12 -3.92 -1.01
CA VAL A 38 -7.11 -3.07 -0.38
C VAL A 38 -6.07 -3.93 0.31
N LEU A 39 -4.88 -3.39 0.57
CA LEU A 39 -3.89 -4.08 1.40
C LEU A 39 -4.12 -3.76 2.89
N PRO A 40 -3.83 -4.70 3.82
CA PRO A 40 -3.88 -4.44 5.27
C PRO A 40 -3.06 -3.21 5.69
N ALA A 41 -1.93 -2.96 5.02
CA ALA A 41 -1.17 -1.71 5.08
C ALA A 41 -0.77 -1.27 6.51
N ALA A 42 -0.06 -2.14 7.25
CA ALA A 42 0.47 -1.81 8.59
C ALA A 42 1.56 -0.72 8.60
N PHE A 43 1.88 -0.13 7.45
CA PHE A 43 2.80 0.99 7.26
C PHE A 43 2.10 2.09 6.45
N PRO A 44 2.18 3.39 6.84
CA PRO A 44 1.47 4.50 6.19
C PRO A 44 2.06 4.86 4.80
N ASN A 45 1.91 3.95 3.84
CA ASN A 45 2.60 3.95 2.56
C ASN A 45 2.27 5.17 1.69
N LEU A 46 1.01 5.62 1.70
CA LEU A 46 0.56 6.75 0.89
C LEU A 46 1.36 8.02 1.21
N LEU A 47 1.62 8.29 2.48
CA LEU A 47 2.40 9.46 2.90
C LEU A 47 3.90 9.19 2.83
N ALA A 48 4.34 7.96 3.13
CA ALA A 48 5.76 7.61 3.10
C ALA A 48 6.34 7.66 1.69
N ASN A 49 5.64 7.10 0.69
CA ASN A 49 6.09 7.07 -0.70
C ASN A 49 5.50 8.18 -1.56
N GLY A 50 4.38 8.77 -1.14
CA GLY A 50 3.64 9.74 -1.94
C GLY A 50 2.85 9.08 -3.08
N ALA A 51 2.21 9.93 -3.88
CA ALA A 51 1.48 9.51 -5.08
C ALA A 51 1.41 10.67 -6.07
N SER A 52 1.59 10.39 -7.35
CA SER A 52 1.39 11.37 -8.42
C SER A 52 0.56 10.74 -9.52
N GLY A 53 -0.45 11.46 -9.99
CA GLY A 53 -1.37 10.95 -11.01
C GLY A 53 -2.19 12.05 -11.66
N ILE A 54 -2.51 11.85 -12.95
CA ILE A 54 -3.36 12.74 -13.73
C ILE A 54 -4.47 11.88 -14.34
N ALA A 55 -5.72 12.29 -14.12
CA ALA A 55 -6.91 11.69 -14.69
C ALA A 55 -7.72 12.76 -15.46
N VAL A 56 -8.83 12.37 -16.09
CA VAL A 56 -9.67 13.30 -16.86
C VAL A 56 -10.25 14.36 -15.92
N GLY A 57 -9.72 15.58 -16.00
CA GLY A 57 -10.16 16.73 -15.20
C GLY A 57 -9.61 16.80 -13.77
N MET A 58 -8.70 15.90 -13.37
CA MET A 58 -8.14 15.87 -12.01
C MET A 58 -6.64 15.58 -12.03
N ALA A 59 -5.91 16.16 -11.08
CA ALA A 59 -4.51 15.87 -10.84
C ALA A 59 -4.29 15.70 -9.34
N THR A 60 -3.42 14.76 -8.97
CA THR A 60 -2.99 14.51 -7.59
C THR A 60 -1.47 14.52 -7.52
N SER A 61 -0.94 15.17 -6.47
CA SER A 61 0.49 15.16 -6.15
C SER A 61 0.64 15.18 -4.63
N ILE A 62 1.07 14.06 -4.07
CA ILE A 62 1.36 13.86 -2.65
C ILE A 62 2.87 13.59 -2.55
N PRO A 63 3.65 14.46 -1.89
CA PRO A 63 5.08 14.25 -1.71
C PRO A 63 5.35 13.10 -0.72
N PRO A 64 6.51 12.44 -0.80
CA PRO A 64 6.96 11.50 0.22
C PRO A 64 7.35 12.22 1.52
N HIS A 65 7.16 11.54 2.65
CA HIS A 65 7.47 12.05 3.99
C HIS A 65 8.40 11.08 4.73
N ASN A 66 9.03 11.56 5.81
CA ASN A 66 9.90 10.75 6.64
C ASN A 66 9.08 9.69 7.41
N ALA A 67 9.48 8.42 7.31
CA ALA A 67 8.77 7.32 7.96
C ALA A 67 8.74 7.46 9.49
N GLY A 68 9.82 7.90 10.13
CA GLY A 68 9.87 8.09 11.58
C GLY A 68 8.89 9.16 12.05
N GLU A 69 8.89 10.31 11.38
CA GLU A 69 7.95 11.41 11.69
C GLU A 69 6.49 10.99 11.49
N LEU A 70 6.20 10.18 10.47
CA LEU A 70 4.86 9.63 10.26
C LEU A 70 4.44 8.70 11.40
N ILE A 71 5.33 7.82 11.85
CA ILE A 71 5.04 6.93 12.97
C ILE A 71 4.84 7.73 14.26
N ASP A 72 5.70 8.73 14.53
CA ASP A 72 5.56 9.61 15.69
C ASP A 72 4.22 10.37 15.66
N ALA A 73 3.81 10.86 14.47
CA ALA A 73 2.52 11.51 14.29
C ALA A 73 1.34 10.54 14.48
N CYS A 74 1.43 9.31 13.98
CA CYS A 74 0.42 8.28 14.24
C CYS A 74 0.30 7.98 15.73
N LEU A 75 1.42 7.79 16.44
CA LEU A 75 1.44 7.52 17.88
C LEU A 75 0.86 8.68 18.70
N LEU A 76 1.04 9.92 18.26
CA LEU A 76 0.46 11.10 18.90
C LEU A 76 -1.07 11.17 18.74
N LEU A 77 -1.63 10.58 17.67
CA LEU A 77 -3.06 10.64 17.34
C LEU A 77 -3.87 9.45 17.89
N LEU A 78 -3.21 8.41 18.39
CA LEU A 78 -3.84 7.25 19.05
C LEU A 78 -4.29 7.58 20.48
#